data_AF-A0A2N0NHW1-F1
#
_entry.id   AF-A0A2N0NHW1-F1
#
_cell.length_a   1.000
_cell.length_b   1.000
_cell.length_c   1.000
_cell.angle_alpha   90.00
_cell.angle_beta   90.00
_cell.angle_gamma   90.00
#
_symmetry.space_group_name_H-M   'P 1'
#
loop_
_entity.id
_entity.type
_entity.pdbx_description
1 polymer ?
#
loop_
_entity_poly.entity_id
_entity_poly.type
_entity_poly.pdbx_seq_one_letter_code
_entity_poly.pdbx_strand_id
1 'polypeptide(L)'
;FVLHAYIIAWTGDIPALTKIMNITGHNSYHGCRFCNIEGVYSQKYRHVYFPPNPNCTNKDHLDWLRHINEIETATTNREKETLIKNYGIKGKSILFELSSIKFPRSFPIDIMHLFFENIAPQMFKLWSAHFFKDEDLNTVPFTISKSSWDMIGILMQNNKKKMPLVFGRPPRNILKHNAGYKAEEWANWITLYSVPLIKTFLPDK
;
A
#
# COMPACT_ATOMS: atom_id res chain seq x y z
N PHE A 1 14.78 -39.81 -4.99
CA PHE A 1 14.15 -38.55 -5.45
C PHE A 1 14.91 -37.39 -4.82
N VAL A 2 15.30 -36.39 -5.61
CA VAL A 2 15.97 -35.17 -5.10
C VAL A 2 14.98 -34.02 -5.19
N LEU A 3 14.57 -33.49 -4.02
CA LEU A 3 13.69 -32.33 -3.93
C LEU A 3 14.53 -31.06 -3.99
N HIS A 4 14.21 -30.16 -4.92
CA HIS A 4 14.79 -28.82 -4.98
C HIS A 4 13.73 -27.80 -4.54
N ALA A 5 14.09 -26.90 -3.62
CA ALA A 5 13.27 -25.78 -3.21
C ALA A 5 13.90 -24.48 -3.69
N TYR A 6 13.09 -23.61 -4.31
CA TYR A 6 13.53 -22.33 -4.84
C TYR A 6 12.70 -21.20 -4.23
N ILE A 7 13.37 -20.11 -3.86
CA ILE A 7 12.68 -18.88 -3.45
C ILE A 7 12.23 -18.16 -4.72
N ILE A 8 10.92 -17.98 -4.89
CA ILE A 8 10.34 -17.33 -6.07
C ILE A 8 9.84 -15.91 -5.80
N ALA A 9 9.61 -15.56 -4.54
CA ALA A 9 9.08 -14.27 -4.15
C ALA A 9 9.53 -13.82 -2.76
N TRP A 10 9.59 -12.50 -2.57
CA TRP A 10 9.91 -11.81 -1.32
C TRP A 10 8.84 -10.74 -1.07
N THR A 11 8.22 -10.76 0.11
CA THR A 11 7.18 -9.81 0.50
C THR A 11 7.61 -9.05 1.74
N GLY A 12 7.10 -7.84 1.90
CA GLY A 12 7.33 -7.05 3.10
C GLY A 12 6.86 -5.62 2.92
N ASP A 13 6.95 -4.86 4.01
CA ASP A 13 6.69 -3.44 3.98
C ASP A 13 7.68 -2.72 3.03
N ILE A 14 7.29 -1.52 2.60
CA ILE A 14 8.10 -0.75 1.65
C ILE A 14 9.51 -0.48 2.18
N PRO A 15 9.73 -0.14 3.47
CA PRO A 15 11.07 0.00 4.04
C PRO A 15 11.95 -1.25 3.91
N ALA A 16 11.44 -2.46 4.20
CA ALA A 16 12.22 -3.69 4.06
C ALA A 16 12.55 -3.97 2.59
N LEU A 17 11.55 -3.89 1.71
CA LEU A 17 11.77 -4.11 0.27
C LEU A 17 12.69 -3.07 -0.35
N THR A 18 12.69 -1.83 0.16
CA THR A 18 13.62 -0.78 -0.28
C THR A 18 15.07 -1.19 -0.09
N LYS A 19 15.38 -1.82 1.04
CA LYS A 19 16.74 -2.31 1.37
C LYS A 19 17.07 -3.57 0.56
N ILE A 20 16.17 -4.55 0.54
CA ILE A 20 16.37 -5.83 -0.14
C ILE A 20 16.57 -5.64 -1.65
N MET A 21 15.78 -4.77 -2.27
CA MET A 21 15.86 -4.49 -3.71
C MET A 21 16.92 -3.43 -4.06
N ASN A 22 17.58 -2.83 -3.07
CA ASN A 22 18.54 -1.75 -3.23
C ASN A 22 18.00 -0.56 -4.04
N ILE A 23 16.87 0.01 -3.61
CA ILE A 23 16.18 1.13 -4.28
C ILE A 23 16.14 2.41 -3.42
N THR A 24 15.72 3.53 -4.03
CA THR A 24 15.61 4.86 -3.39
C THR A 24 14.49 4.97 -2.36
N GLY A 25 13.43 4.17 -2.51
CA GLY A 25 12.30 4.10 -1.58
C GLY A 25 11.12 5.00 -1.94
N HIS A 26 10.09 5.01 -1.08
CA HIS A 26 8.77 5.59 -1.39
C HIS A 26 8.77 7.11 -1.59
N ASN A 27 9.69 7.85 -0.96
CA ASN A 27 9.76 9.32 -1.07
C ASN A 27 10.66 9.80 -2.22
N SER A 28 10.93 8.94 -3.20
CA SER A 28 11.71 9.30 -4.40
C SER A 28 10.79 9.54 -5.58
N TYR A 29 11.21 10.39 -6.52
CA TYR A 29 10.45 10.70 -7.73
C TYR A 29 10.14 9.43 -8.56
N HIS A 30 11.03 8.44 -8.57
CA HIS A 30 10.81 7.16 -9.25
C HIS A 30 10.74 5.99 -8.25
N GLY A 31 9.91 6.13 -7.21
CA GLY A 31 9.79 5.14 -6.13
C GLY A 31 9.01 3.87 -6.46
N CYS A 32 8.27 3.84 -7.58
CA CYS A 32 7.51 2.65 -7.97
C CYS A 32 8.43 1.53 -8.47
N ARG A 33 8.19 0.30 -8.00
CA ARG A 33 8.95 -0.89 -8.41
C ARG A 33 8.50 -1.43 -9.77
N PHE A 34 7.22 -1.27 -10.09
CA PHE A 34 6.57 -1.95 -11.20
C PHE A 34 6.47 -1.13 -12.48
N CYS A 35 6.52 0.20 -12.39
CA CYS A 35 6.35 1.08 -13.54
C CYS A 35 7.15 2.37 -13.40
N ASN A 36 7.26 3.13 -14.48
CA ASN A 36 8.05 4.36 -14.58
C ASN A 36 7.26 5.62 -14.17
N ILE A 37 6.29 5.47 -13.27
CA ILE A 37 5.50 6.60 -12.80
C ILE A 37 6.41 7.58 -12.06
N GLU A 38 6.34 8.85 -12.45
CA GLU A 38 7.05 9.93 -11.80
C GLU A 38 6.16 10.55 -10.73
N GLY A 39 6.71 10.70 -9.54
CA GLY A 39 6.05 11.35 -8.44
C GLY A 39 6.17 12.88 -8.51
N VAL A 40 5.25 13.58 -7.86
CA VAL A 40 5.25 15.03 -7.72
C VAL A 40 5.51 15.36 -6.26
N TYR A 41 6.48 16.25 -6.01
CA TYR A 41 6.76 16.71 -4.67
C TYR A 41 5.72 17.73 -4.21
N SER A 42 5.08 17.46 -3.06
CA SER A 42 4.18 18.41 -2.43
C SER A 42 4.94 19.32 -1.47
N GLN A 43 5.01 20.61 -1.78
CA GLN A 43 5.59 21.60 -0.88
C GLN A 43 4.83 21.68 0.46
N LYS A 44 3.50 21.54 0.40
CA LYS A 44 2.59 21.61 1.57
C LYS A 44 2.84 20.46 2.54
N TYR A 45 2.95 19.23 2.04
CA TYR A 45 3.05 18.04 2.87
C TYR A 45 4.46 17.44 2.97
N ARG A 46 5.45 18.04 2.28
CA ARG A 46 6.88 17.68 2.30
C ARG A 46 7.17 16.22 1.95
N HIS A 47 6.42 15.67 0.99
CA HIS A 47 6.68 14.34 0.45
C HIS A 47 6.23 14.21 -1.00
N VAL A 48 6.70 13.15 -1.64
CA VAL A 48 6.39 12.80 -3.03
C VAL A 48 5.10 11.97 -3.08
N TYR A 49 4.21 12.33 -4.01
CA TYR A 49 2.98 11.59 -4.32
C TYR A 49 2.99 11.13 -5.77
N PHE A 50 2.24 10.07 -6.08
CA PHE A 50 2.18 9.51 -7.43
C PHE A 50 0.80 9.74 -8.04
N PRO A 51 0.60 10.81 -8.83
CA PRO A 51 -0.68 11.04 -9.49
C PRO A 51 -0.95 9.95 -10.53
N PRO A 52 -2.21 9.47 -10.67
CA PRO A 52 -2.53 8.46 -11.67
C PRO A 52 -2.10 8.90 -13.07
N ASN A 53 -1.32 8.06 -13.74
CA ASN A 53 -0.90 8.28 -15.12
C ASN A 53 -1.24 7.03 -15.95
N PRO A 54 -2.27 7.08 -16.82
CA PRO A 54 -2.69 5.92 -17.60
C PRO A 54 -1.66 5.51 -18.66
N ASN A 55 -0.76 6.42 -19.05
CA ASN A 55 0.27 6.17 -20.06
C ASN A 55 1.59 5.67 -19.46
N CYS A 56 1.57 5.20 -18.21
CA CYS A 56 2.76 4.74 -17.53
C CYS A 56 3.24 3.39 -18.06
N THR A 57 4.52 3.29 -18.41
CA THR A 57 5.14 2.05 -18.87
C THR A 57 5.56 1.17 -17.69
N ASN A 58 5.23 -0.12 -17.77
CA ASN A 58 5.68 -1.11 -16.79
C ASN A 58 7.16 -1.43 -16.99
N LYS A 59 7.84 -1.76 -15.89
CA LYS A 59 9.22 -2.24 -15.85
C LYS A 59 9.22 -3.76 -15.82
N ASP A 60 9.86 -4.38 -16.80
CA ASP A 60 10.12 -5.82 -16.78
C ASP A 60 11.52 -6.17 -16.25
N HIS A 61 11.86 -7.45 -16.25
CA HIS A 61 13.16 -7.89 -15.75
C HIS A 61 14.35 -7.39 -16.57
N LEU A 62 14.18 -7.21 -17.89
CA LEU A 62 15.22 -6.73 -18.78
C LEU A 62 15.45 -5.22 -18.59
N ASP A 63 14.37 -4.45 -18.39
CA ASP A 63 14.48 -3.03 -18.03
C ASP A 63 15.31 -2.84 -16.76
N TRP A 64 15.05 -3.66 -15.73
CA TRP A 64 15.81 -3.63 -14.49
C TRP A 64 17.29 -3.95 -14.69
N LEU A 65 17.61 -4.98 -15.48
CA LEU A 65 19.01 -5.33 -15.80
C LEU A 65 19.72 -4.21 -16.56
N ARG A 66 19.05 -3.61 -17.56
CA ARG A 66 19.58 -2.48 -18.33
C ARG A 66 19.90 -1.29 -17.42
N HIS A 67 18.95 -0.86 -16.60
CA HIS A 67 19.15 0.27 -15.69
C HIS A 67 20.26 0.03 -14.67
N ILE A 68 20.38 -1.19 -14.14
CA ILE A 68 21.46 -1.56 -13.22
C ILE A 68 22.81 -1.51 -13.93
N ASN A 69 22.92 -2.08 -15.13
CA ASN A 69 24.16 -2.07 -15.89
C ASN A 69 24.62 -0.64 -16.19
N GLU A 70 23.70 0.24 -16.61
CA GLU A 70 24.02 1.67 -16.82
C GLU A 70 24.55 2.33 -15.54
N ILE A 71 23.94 2.06 -14.38
CA ILE A 71 24.40 2.57 -13.07
C ILE A 71 25.79 2.01 -12.71
N GLU A 72 26.07 0.74 -12.99
CA GLU A 72 27.34 0.07 -12.67
C GLU A 72 28.48 0.52 -13.58
N THR A 73 28.18 0.80 -14.85
CA THR A 73 29.17 1.28 -15.84
C THR A 73 29.41 2.78 -15.80
N ALA A 74 28.64 3.54 -15.02
CA ALA A 74 28.78 4.98 -14.88
C ALA A 74 30.22 5.35 -14.45
N THR A 75 30.82 6.29 -15.18
CA THR A 75 32.25 6.64 -15.02
C THR A 75 32.49 7.65 -13.90
N THR A 76 31.46 8.44 -13.56
CA THR A 76 31.54 9.48 -12.54
C THR A 76 30.46 9.31 -11.47
N ASN A 77 30.76 9.73 -10.24
CA ASN A 77 29.79 9.73 -9.16
C ASN A 77 28.54 10.57 -9.51
N ARG A 78 28.72 11.70 -10.21
CA ARG A 78 27.61 12.56 -10.63
C ARG A 78 26.67 11.87 -11.62
N GLU A 79 27.23 11.17 -12.60
CA GLU A 79 26.46 10.38 -13.57
C GLU A 79 25.68 9.27 -12.85
N LYS A 80 26.36 8.54 -11.96
CA LYS A 80 25.76 7.49 -11.15
C LYS A 80 24.58 8.00 -10.32
N GLU A 81 24.76 9.11 -9.59
CA GLU A 81 23.69 9.73 -8.80
C GLU A 81 22.49 10.16 -9.66
N THR A 82 22.76 10.66 -10.87
CA THR A 82 21.72 11.06 -11.83
C THR A 82 20.91 9.85 -12.28
N LEU A 83 21.57 8.74 -12.66
CA LEU A 83 20.91 7.49 -13.04
C LEU A 83 20.11 6.89 -11.88
N ILE A 84 20.68 6.89 -10.66
CA ILE A 84 19.98 6.41 -9.46
C ILE A 84 18.69 7.21 -9.23
N LYS A 85 18.74 8.53 -9.40
CA LYS A 85 17.56 9.40 -9.25
C LYS A 85 16.52 9.13 -10.32
N ASN A 86 16.92 8.94 -11.57
CA ASN A 86 16.02 8.71 -12.71
C ASN A 86 15.36 7.33 -12.68
N TYR A 87 16.08 6.29 -12.22
CA TYR A 87 15.57 4.92 -12.22
C TYR A 87 14.93 4.50 -10.89
N GLY A 88 15.25 5.22 -9.81
CA GLY A 88 14.87 4.85 -8.45
C GLY A 88 15.60 3.61 -7.93
N ILE A 89 16.69 3.21 -8.57
CA ILE A 89 17.49 2.02 -8.24
C ILE A 89 18.85 2.51 -7.77
N LYS A 90 19.31 2.08 -6.59
CA LYS A 90 20.64 2.46 -6.05
C LYS A 90 21.76 1.60 -6.61
N GLY A 91 21.44 0.36 -6.99
CA GLY A 91 22.39 -0.57 -7.60
C GLY A 91 21.85 -1.99 -7.63
N LYS A 92 22.71 -2.95 -8.00
CA LYS A 92 22.35 -4.36 -8.08
C LYS A 92 22.09 -4.95 -6.69
N SER A 93 20.94 -5.62 -6.54
CA SER A 93 20.66 -6.44 -5.37
C SER A 93 21.33 -7.82 -5.51
N ILE A 94 21.79 -8.40 -4.40
CA ILE A 94 22.31 -9.78 -4.38
C ILE A 94 21.29 -10.81 -4.89
N LEU A 95 20.00 -10.50 -4.83
CA LEU A 95 18.94 -11.40 -5.30
C LEU A 95 18.90 -11.56 -6.83
N PHE A 96 19.65 -10.76 -7.60
CA PHE A 96 19.85 -11.01 -9.02
C PHE A 96 20.67 -12.26 -9.30
N GLU A 97 21.46 -12.74 -8.33
CA GLU A 97 22.23 -14.00 -8.45
C GLU A 97 21.32 -15.25 -8.37
N LEU A 98 20.06 -15.08 -7.96
CA LEU A 98 19.08 -16.15 -7.88
C LEU A 98 18.29 -16.25 -9.18
N SER A 99 18.51 -17.33 -9.94
CA SER A 99 17.82 -17.58 -11.22
C SER A 99 16.29 -17.69 -11.10
N SER A 100 15.78 -18.03 -9.92
CA SER A 100 14.36 -18.12 -9.60
C SER A 100 13.68 -16.77 -9.32
N ILE A 101 14.45 -15.68 -9.20
CA ILE A 101 13.93 -14.35 -8.90
C ILE A 101 13.83 -13.51 -10.18
N LYS A 102 12.69 -12.87 -10.39
CA LYS A 102 12.43 -11.94 -11.50
C LYS A 102 12.01 -10.58 -10.96
N PHE A 103 12.87 -9.59 -11.12
CA PHE A 103 12.55 -8.20 -10.80
C PHE A 103 11.55 -7.61 -11.82
N PRO A 104 10.57 -6.81 -11.40
CA PRO A 104 10.10 -6.58 -10.02
C PRO A 104 9.07 -7.63 -9.56
N ARG A 105 8.65 -8.57 -10.42
CA ARG A 105 7.53 -9.50 -10.21
C ARG A 105 7.65 -10.40 -8.98
N SER A 106 8.86 -10.81 -8.62
CA SER A 106 9.16 -11.57 -7.40
C SER A 106 9.05 -10.75 -6.12
N PHE A 107 8.73 -9.45 -6.20
CA PHE A 107 8.56 -8.58 -5.04
C PHE A 107 7.14 -8.02 -5.03
N PRO A 108 6.10 -8.86 -4.82
CA PRO A 108 4.73 -8.40 -4.89
C PRO A 108 4.43 -7.37 -3.79
N ILE A 109 3.26 -6.76 -3.91
CA ILE A 109 2.75 -5.83 -2.92
C ILE A 109 2.34 -6.59 -1.66
N ASP A 110 2.74 -6.09 -0.50
CA ASP A 110 2.26 -6.60 0.78
C ASP A 110 0.83 -6.13 1.02
N ILE A 111 -0.12 -7.06 0.85
CA ILE A 111 -1.55 -6.82 0.99
C ILE A 111 -1.90 -6.40 2.42
N MET A 112 -1.24 -6.99 3.42
CA MET A 112 -1.54 -6.73 4.83
C MET A 112 -1.25 -5.27 5.16
N HIS A 113 -0.03 -4.81 4.87
CA HIS A 113 0.35 -3.43 5.14
C HIS A 113 -0.39 -2.45 4.22
N LEU A 114 -0.51 -2.72 2.92
CA LEU A 114 -1.15 -1.79 2.00
C LEU A 114 -2.66 -1.69 2.24
N PHE A 115 -3.40 -2.77 2.06
CA PHE A 115 -4.86 -2.70 2.06
C PHE A 115 -5.44 -2.65 3.46
N PHE A 116 -4.87 -3.39 4.41
CA PHE A 116 -5.47 -3.54 5.73
C PHE A 116 -4.92 -2.52 6.73
N GLU A 117 -3.61 -2.34 6.84
CA GLU A 117 -3.07 -1.39 7.84
C GLU A 117 -3.02 0.06 7.36
N ASN A 118 -3.03 0.32 6.05
CA ASN A 118 -3.03 1.68 5.51
C ASN A 118 -4.39 2.09 4.94
N ILE A 119 -4.85 1.44 3.87
CA ILE A 119 -6.04 1.88 3.12
C ILE A 119 -7.32 1.75 3.95
N ALA A 120 -7.58 0.61 4.60
CA ALA A 120 -8.81 0.41 5.36
C ALA A 120 -9.05 1.44 6.48
N PRO A 121 -8.06 1.78 7.35
CA PRO A 121 -8.20 2.87 8.31
C PRO A 121 -8.40 4.23 7.65
N GLN A 122 -7.72 4.50 6.53
CA GLN A 122 -7.90 5.73 5.77
C GLN A 122 -9.32 5.87 5.22
N MET A 123 -9.89 4.79 4.67
CA MET A 123 -11.30 4.75 4.24
C MET A 123 -12.26 5.00 5.40
N PHE A 124 -12.01 4.40 6.57
CA PHE A 124 -12.80 4.67 7.76
C PHE A 124 -12.74 6.16 8.19
N LYS A 125 -11.54 6.76 8.19
CA LYS A 125 -11.38 8.20 8.48
C LYS A 125 -12.12 9.07 7.45
N LEU A 126 -12.08 8.69 6.19
CA LEU A 126 -12.77 9.38 5.11
C LEU A 126 -14.29 9.37 5.32
N TRP A 127 -14.87 8.19 5.54
CA TRP A 127 -16.31 8.04 5.77
C TRP A 127 -16.78 8.62 7.10
N SER A 128 -15.88 8.88 8.05
CA SER A 128 -16.21 9.49 9.34
C SER A 128 -15.89 10.98 9.44
N ALA A 129 -15.49 11.63 8.35
CA ALA A 129 -15.09 13.05 8.30
C ALA A 129 -13.80 13.42 9.09
N HIS A 130 -12.87 12.47 9.28
CA HIS A 130 -11.62 12.67 10.01
C HIS A 130 -10.36 12.39 9.14
N PHE A 131 -10.49 12.45 7.81
CA PHE A 131 -9.38 12.12 6.91
C PHE A 131 -8.42 13.30 6.75
N PHE A 132 -8.96 14.47 6.42
CA PHE A 132 -8.18 15.69 6.33
C PHE A 132 -8.08 16.37 7.69
N LYS A 133 -6.97 17.07 7.93
CA LYS A 133 -6.83 17.95 9.11
C LYS A 133 -7.68 19.21 9.00
N ASP A 134 -7.98 19.61 7.77
CA ASP A 134 -8.83 20.73 7.43
C ASP A 134 -10.27 20.21 7.38
N GLU A 135 -11.12 20.68 8.29
CA GLU A 135 -12.49 20.20 8.44
C GLU A 135 -13.33 20.47 7.19
N ASP A 136 -13.08 21.59 6.49
CA ASP A 136 -13.82 21.96 5.29
C ASP A 136 -13.63 20.93 4.17
N LEU A 137 -12.43 20.33 4.08
CA LEU A 137 -12.10 19.30 3.10
C LEU A 137 -12.78 17.94 3.39
N ASN A 138 -13.31 17.74 4.60
CA ASN A 138 -14.05 16.52 4.96
C ASN A 138 -15.55 16.61 4.62
N THR A 139 -16.01 17.75 4.09
CA THR A 139 -17.40 17.91 3.63
C THR A 139 -17.57 17.30 2.25
N VAL A 140 -17.69 15.97 2.22
CA VAL A 140 -17.81 15.17 0.99
C VAL A 140 -19.12 14.37 0.99
N PRO A 141 -19.71 14.05 -0.19
CA PRO A 141 -21.02 13.41 -0.28
C PRO A 141 -21.12 12.04 0.41
N PHE A 142 -19.99 11.35 0.61
CA PHE A 142 -19.91 10.02 1.19
C PHE A 142 -19.54 10.03 2.70
N THR A 143 -19.68 11.18 3.36
CA THR A 143 -19.51 11.29 4.82
C THR A 143 -20.74 10.74 5.54
N ILE A 144 -20.50 9.88 6.52
CA ILE A 144 -21.52 9.26 7.37
C ILE A 144 -21.54 9.99 8.71
N SER A 145 -22.73 10.35 9.18
CA SER A 145 -22.91 11.08 10.44
C SER A 145 -22.44 10.28 11.66
N LYS A 146 -22.10 10.99 12.74
CA LYS A 146 -21.69 10.38 14.00
C LYS A 146 -22.78 9.45 14.57
N SER A 147 -24.05 9.86 14.52
CA SER A 147 -25.17 9.04 15.00
C SER A 147 -25.31 7.73 14.23
N SER A 148 -25.11 7.74 12.91
CA SER A 148 -25.06 6.53 12.09
C SER A 148 -23.87 5.65 12.45
N TRP A 149 -22.69 6.23 12.70
CA TRP A 149 -21.52 5.49 13.19
C TRP A 149 -21.72 4.85 14.57
N ASP A 150 -22.40 5.54 15.48
CA ASP A 150 -22.77 5.00 16.79
C ASP A 150 -23.68 3.77 16.62
N MET A 151 -24.68 3.86 15.74
CA MET A 151 -25.56 2.74 15.40
C MET A 151 -24.78 1.56 14.80
N ILE A 152 -23.91 1.82 13.81
CA ILE A 152 -23.05 0.80 13.20
C ILE A 152 -22.17 0.12 14.25
N GLY A 153 -21.54 0.90 15.13
CA GLY A 153 -20.68 0.37 16.19
C GLY A 153 -21.43 -0.54 17.18
N ILE A 154 -22.67 -0.20 17.53
CA ILE A 154 -23.55 -1.03 18.38
C ILE A 154 -23.95 -2.31 17.63
N LEU A 155 -24.33 -2.22 16.35
CA LEU A 155 -24.67 -3.37 15.53
C LEU A 155 -23.51 -4.36 15.44
N MET A 156 -22.29 -3.87 15.18
CA MET A 156 -21.07 -4.68 15.18
C MET A 156 -20.87 -5.41 16.52
N GLN A 157 -20.99 -4.69 17.64
CA GLN A 157 -20.82 -5.25 18.97
C GLN A 157 -21.87 -6.32 19.31
N ASN A 158 -23.13 -6.09 18.94
CA ASN A 158 -24.23 -7.04 19.18
C ASN A 158 -24.11 -8.29 18.32
N ASN A 159 -23.57 -8.16 17.10
CA ASN A 159 -23.38 -9.29 16.19
C ASN A 159 -22.20 -10.19 16.58
N LYS A 160 -21.36 -9.78 17.54
CA LYS A 160 -20.17 -10.50 17.99
C LYS A 160 -20.42 -11.99 18.29
N LYS A 161 -21.52 -12.31 18.99
CA LYS A 161 -21.85 -13.70 19.37
C LYS A 161 -22.42 -14.54 18.23
N LYS A 162 -22.90 -13.92 17.16
CA LYS A 162 -23.53 -14.59 16.01
C LYS A 162 -22.54 -14.80 14.86
N MET A 163 -21.35 -14.23 14.94
CA MET A 163 -20.32 -14.35 13.89
C MET A 163 -19.76 -15.77 13.84
N PRO A 164 -19.85 -16.46 12.70
CA PRO A 164 -19.20 -17.76 12.53
C PRO A 164 -17.68 -17.67 12.68
N LEU A 165 -17.08 -18.64 13.38
CA LEU A 165 -15.63 -18.68 13.63
C LEU A 165 -14.77 -18.72 12.35
N VAL A 166 -15.33 -19.18 11.23
CA VAL A 166 -14.65 -19.20 9.92
C VAL A 166 -14.27 -17.81 9.43
N PHE A 167 -14.95 -16.76 9.90
CA PHE A 167 -14.62 -15.36 9.58
C PHE A 167 -13.55 -14.77 10.53
N GLY A 168 -12.95 -15.59 11.39
CA GLY A 168 -11.88 -15.18 12.30
C GLY A 168 -12.39 -14.37 13.48
N ARG A 169 -11.69 -13.27 13.79
CA ARG A 169 -11.99 -12.47 14.97
C ARG A 169 -13.38 -11.81 14.91
N PRO A 170 -14.24 -12.00 15.92
CA PRO A 170 -15.54 -11.34 15.99
C PRO A 170 -15.45 -9.81 15.96
N PRO A 171 -16.41 -9.12 15.31
CA PRO A 171 -16.38 -7.67 15.19
C PRO A 171 -16.47 -6.97 16.54
N ARG A 172 -15.75 -5.85 16.66
CA ARG A 172 -15.84 -4.91 17.78
C ARG A 172 -16.44 -3.60 17.29
N ASN A 173 -16.85 -2.74 18.23
CA ASN A 173 -17.31 -1.40 17.88
C ASN A 173 -16.14 -0.61 17.25
N ILE A 174 -16.23 -0.33 15.95
CA ILE A 174 -15.16 0.35 15.19
C ILE A 174 -14.93 1.78 15.68
N LEU A 175 -15.99 2.51 16.02
CA LEU A 175 -15.87 3.90 16.49
C LEU A 175 -15.08 3.98 17.81
N LYS A 176 -15.27 3.02 18.72
CA LYS A 176 -14.58 2.98 20.02
C LYS A 176 -13.16 2.40 19.97
N HIS A 177 -12.89 1.50 19.02
CA HIS A 177 -11.69 0.65 19.08
C HIS A 177 -10.76 0.74 17.86
N ASN A 178 -11.06 1.55 16.84
CA ASN A 178 -10.27 1.67 15.61
C ASN A 178 -8.76 1.88 15.87
N ALA A 179 -8.39 2.67 16.89
CA ALA A 179 -6.98 2.94 17.21
C ALA A 179 -6.20 1.68 17.65
N GLY A 180 -6.89 0.64 18.12
CA GLY A 180 -6.31 -0.63 18.54
C GLY A 180 -6.66 -1.81 17.63
N TYR A 181 -7.14 -1.55 16.41
CA TYR A 181 -7.38 -2.58 15.42
C TYR A 181 -6.07 -3.05 14.79
N LYS A 182 -5.91 -4.37 14.69
CA LYS A 182 -4.81 -4.99 13.95
C LYS A 182 -5.20 -5.24 12.49
N ALA A 183 -4.24 -5.62 11.64
CA ALA A 183 -4.47 -5.95 10.24
C ALA A 183 -5.67 -6.89 10.01
N GLU A 184 -5.84 -7.94 10.83
CA GLU A 184 -6.97 -8.87 10.73
C GLU A 184 -8.33 -8.18 10.89
N GLU A 185 -8.43 -7.24 11.84
CA GLU A 185 -9.70 -6.53 12.09
C GLU A 185 -10.01 -5.53 10.99
N TRP A 186 -8.98 -4.87 10.45
CA TRP A 186 -9.13 -4.01 9.29
C TRP A 186 -9.45 -4.78 8.01
N ALA A 187 -8.88 -5.98 7.86
CA ALA A 187 -9.20 -6.90 6.76
C ALA A 187 -10.67 -7.31 6.81
N ASN A 188 -11.15 -7.76 7.98
CA ASN A 188 -12.55 -8.11 8.19
C ASN A 188 -13.48 -6.92 7.97
N TRP A 189 -13.09 -5.73 8.46
CA TRP A 189 -13.84 -4.50 8.21
C TRP A 189 -14.00 -4.22 6.71
N ILE A 190 -12.90 -4.14 5.96
CA ILE A 190 -12.98 -3.69 4.57
C ILE A 190 -13.57 -4.74 3.64
N THR A 191 -13.34 -6.04 3.90
CA THR A 191 -13.78 -7.13 3.01
C THR A 191 -15.16 -7.69 3.34
N LEU A 192 -15.59 -7.67 4.60
CA LEU A 192 -16.84 -8.33 5.03
C LEU A 192 -17.88 -7.34 5.54
N TYR A 193 -17.48 -6.38 6.38
CA TYR A 193 -18.44 -5.62 7.20
C TYR A 193 -18.81 -4.27 6.59
N SER A 194 -17.85 -3.57 5.97
CA SER A 194 -18.01 -2.19 5.52
C SER A 194 -19.20 -2.05 4.58
N VAL A 195 -19.23 -2.79 3.47
CA VAL A 195 -20.29 -2.74 2.45
C VAL A 195 -21.69 -2.93 3.05
N PRO A 196 -22.03 -4.04 3.73
CA PRO A 196 -23.39 -4.22 4.26
C PRO A 196 -23.75 -3.23 5.38
N LEU A 197 -22.78 -2.71 6.14
CA LEU A 197 -23.05 -1.80 7.25
C LEU A 197 -23.16 -0.32 6.83
N ILE A 198 -22.46 0.10 5.77
CA ILE A 198 -22.42 1.50 5.36
C ILE A 198 -23.30 1.83 4.16
N LYS A 199 -23.64 0.84 3.33
CA LYS A 199 -24.31 1.07 2.03
C LYS A 199 -25.59 1.91 2.14
N THR A 200 -26.39 1.71 3.19
CA THR A 200 -27.65 2.45 3.40
C THR A 200 -27.45 3.91 3.81
N PHE A 201 -26.22 4.31 4.13
CA PHE A 201 -25.86 5.66 4.56
C PHE A 201 -25.05 6.42 3.51
N LEU A 202 -24.68 5.76 2.41
CA LEU A 202 -24.00 6.39 1.28
C LEU A 202 -25.02 6.91 0.26
N PRO A 203 -24.70 7.95 -0.53
CA PRO A 203 -25.57 8.41 -1.61
C PRO A 203 -25.87 7.30 -2.63
N ASP A 204 -27.06 7.34 -3.21
CA ASP A 204 -27.38 6.54 -4.39
C ASP A 204 -26.48 6.96 -5.57
N LYS A 205 -26.14 5.99 -6.42
CA LYS A 205 -25.27 6.19 -7.59
C LYS A 205 -25.87 7.13 -8.63
#